data_AF-A0A1F9A3C2-F1
#
_entry.id   AF-A0A1F9A3C2-F1
#
_cell.length_a   1.000
_cell.length_b   1.000
_cell.length_c   1.000
_cell.angle_alpha   90.00
_cell.angle_beta   90.00
_cell.angle_gamma   90.00
#
_symmetry.space_group_name_H-M   'P 1'
#
loop_
_entity.id
_entity.type
_entity.pdbx_description
1 polymer ?
#
loop_
_entity_poly.entity_id
_entity_poly.type
_entity_poly.pdbx_seq_one_letter_code
_entity_poly.pdbx_strand_id
1 'polypeptide(L)'
;MKKYSLRLFLICVVGLFALMSMPNAAVSYTIQNIGPFGTYNFPNSGDYLGTVMAQNDSISVVEGVLEQLRPTIDYVLTEVGMFVKYDPAGTMSGEWATFNPVSSTIPAGALAVDFYVVKGGPDFALYEEIPPSPYGTWNVENLLNPGGQSPALSHFSGYSAGEGTNGKVPEPTTLLLLGFGLAGAIPFVRRRLQK
;
A
#
# COMPACT_ATOMS: atom_id res chain seq x y z
N MET A 1 -11.51 1.71 57.57
CA MET A 1 -10.81 1.02 56.47
C MET A 1 -11.63 1.14 55.19
N LYS A 2 -11.29 2.03 54.23
CA LYS A 2 -11.88 2.05 52.85
C LYS A 2 -11.33 3.15 51.89
N LYS A 3 -10.19 3.79 52.18
CA LYS A 3 -9.66 4.92 51.36
C LYS A 3 -8.51 4.57 50.40
N TYR A 4 -7.99 3.35 50.43
CA TYR A 4 -6.82 2.97 49.62
C TYR A 4 -7.14 2.35 48.25
N SER A 5 -8.41 1.99 47.98
CA SER A 5 -8.76 1.26 46.74
C SER A 5 -8.86 2.14 45.48
N LEU A 6 -9.12 3.45 45.63
CA LEU A 6 -9.33 4.34 44.47
C LEU A 6 -8.00 4.82 43.83
N ARG A 7 -6.92 4.94 44.62
CA ARG A 7 -5.62 5.42 44.13
C ARG A 7 -4.87 4.35 43.32
N LEU A 8 -5.01 3.07 43.67
CA LEU A 8 -4.39 1.98 42.91
C LEU A 8 -5.03 1.82 41.52
N PHE A 9 -6.36 2.00 41.43
CA PHE A 9 -7.08 1.87 40.17
C PHE A 9 -6.73 2.98 39.17
N LEU A 10 -6.53 4.21 39.65
CA LEU A 10 -6.17 5.35 38.81
C LEU A 10 -4.74 5.21 38.21
N ILE A 11 -3.80 4.64 38.96
CA ILE A 11 -2.43 4.40 38.49
C ILE A 11 -2.40 3.33 37.39
N CYS A 12 -3.23 2.28 37.51
CA CYS A 12 -3.34 1.26 36.46
C CYS A 12 -3.94 1.81 35.15
N VAL A 13 -4.93 2.71 35.22
CA VAL A 13 -5.56 3.26 34.00
C VAL A 13 -4.62 4.23 33.28
N VAL A 14 -3.87 5.06 34.00
CA VAL A 14 -2.89 5.99 33.38
C VAL A 14 -1.68 5.22 32.81
N GLY A 15 -1.24 4.15 33.48
CA GLY A 15 -0.18 3.28 32.95
C GLY A 15 -0.59 2.52 31.67
N LEU A 16 -1.86 2.12 31.56
CA LEU A 16 -2.36 1.44 30.36
C LEU A 16 -2.46 2.39 29.14
N PHE A 17 -2.76 3.67 29.36
CA PHE A 17 -2.79 4.67 28.29
C PHE A 17 -1.39 5.07 27.80
N ALA A 18 -0.38 5.07 28.66
CA ALA A 18 1.00 5.41 28.28
C ALA A 18 1.68 4.35 27.38
N LEU A 19 1.20 3.11 27.39
CA LEU A 19 1.70 2.03 26.51
C LEU A 19 1.09 2.05 25.11
N MET A 20 0.00 2.80 24.89
CA MET A 20 -0.72 2.83 23.60
C MET A 20 -0.24 3.93 22.64
N SER A 21 0.69 4.80 23.06
CA SER A 21 1.21 5.89 22.23
C SER A 21 2.70 5.76 21.96
N MET A 22 3.22 4.54 21.81
CA MET A 22 4.55 4.40 21.20
C MET A 22 4.40 4.79 19.73
N PRO A 23 5.10 5.82 19.24
CA PRO A 23 5.11 6.10 17.81
C PRO A 23 5.58 4.84 17.10
N ASN A 24 4.86 4.41 16.06
CA ASN A 24 5.34 3.34 15.18
C ASN A 24 6.76 3.73 14.79
N ALA A 25 7.74 2.91 15.19
CA ALA A 25 9.11 3.13 14.76
C ALA A 25 9.08 3.14 13.23
N ALA A 26 9.48 4.26 12.62
CA ALA A 26 9.48 4.40 11.19
C ALA A 26 10.30 3.24 10.60
N VAL A 27 9.63 2.35 9.86
CA VAL A 27 10.30 1.25 9.17
C VAL A 27 11.05 1.87 8.00
N SER A 28 12.37 1.83 8.07
CA SER A 28 13.21 2.33 6.99
C SER A 28 13.54 1.18 6.03
N TYR A 29 13.18 1.34 4.76
CA TYR A 29 13.45 0.34 3.73
C TYR A 29 14.75 0.67 3.00
N THR A 30 15.55 -0.36 2.71
CA THR A 30 16.72 -0.21 1.85
C THR A 30 16.26 -0.20 0.40
N ILE A 31 16.14 0.99 -0.17
CA ILE A 31 15.85 1.21 -1.58
C ILE A 31 17.18 1.44 -2.28
N GLN A 32 17.56 0.54 -3.18
CA GLN A 32 18.69 0.72 -4.07
C GLN A 32 18.24 1.29 -5.40
N ASN A 33 19.19 1.91 -6.11
CA ASN A 33 18.99 2.33 -7.50
C ASN A 33 17.84 3.33 -7.68
N ILE A 34 17.76 4.34 -6.81
CA ILE A 34 16.91 5.53 -6.99
C ILE A 34 17.62 6.46 -7.98
N GLY A 35 17.63 6.09 -9.25
CA GLY A 35 18.31 6.82 -10.31
C GLY A 35 18.13 6.10 -11.63
N PRO A 36 18.14 6.81 -12.77
CA PRO A 36 17.79 6.24 -14.06
C PRO A 36 18.88 5.24 -14.47
N PHE A 37 18.69 3.97 -14.13
CA PHE A 37 19.27 2.91 -14.95
C PHE A 37 18.59 3.05 -16.28
N GLY A 38 19.17 3.80 -17.22
CA GLY A 38 18.67 3.98 -18.57
C GLY A 38 17.29 4.64 -18.67
N THR A 39 17.09 5.51 -19.64
CA THR A 39 15.75 5.67 -20.23
C THR A 39 15.40 4.33 -20.88
N TYR A 40 14.70 3.46 -20.15
CA TYR A 40 14.16 2.24 -20.73
C TYR A 40 12.94 2.58 -21.56
N ASN A 41 13.06 2.34 -22.87
CA ASN A 41 12.06 2.67 -23.89
C ASN A 41 11.24 1.43 -24.24
N PHE A 42 10.71 0.71 -23.25
CA PHE A 42 9.62 -0.19 -23.56
C PHE A 42 8.34 0.65 -23.65
N PRO A 43 7.56 0.54 -24.74
CA PRO A 43 6.30 1.26 -24.82
C PRO A 43 5.37 0.79 -23.69
N ASN A 44 4.78 1.74 -22.97
CA ASN A 44 3.87 1.49 -21.85
C ASN A 44 4.52 0.69 -20.70
N SER A 45 5.79 0.96 -20.39
CA SER A 45 6.38 0.59 -19.10
C SER A 45 6.38 1.83 -18.20
N GLY A 46 5.71 1.76 -17.05
CA GLY A 46 5.71 2.86 -16.08
C GLY A 46 7.10 3.34 -15.64
N ASP A 47 7.13 4.49 -14.98
CA ASP A 47 8.31 5.12 -14.42
C ASP A 47 8.88 4.28 -13.26
N TYR A 48 10.12 3.85 -13.39
CA TYR A 48 10.82 3.09 -12.36
C TYR A 48 11.11 3.98 -11.12
N LEU A 49 10.63 3.55 -9.96
CA LEU A 49 10.78 4.27 -8.69
C LEU A 49 11.96 3.78 -7.83
N GLY A 50 12.35 2.51 -7.97
CA GLY A 50 13.44 1.92 -7.21
C GLY A 50 13.32 0.41 -7.03
N THR A 51 14.40 -0.20 -6.55
CA THR A 51 14.44 -1.63 -6.22
C THR A 51 14.58 -1.79 -4.71
N VAL A 52 13.68 -2.58 -4.14
CA VAL A 52 13.62 -2.89 -2.72
C VAL A 52 14.29 -4.23 -2.48
N MET A 53 15.32 -4.22 -1.64
CA MET A 53 16.20 -5.37 -1.44
C MET A 53 15.75 -6.22 -0.25
N ALA A 54 15.80 -7.54 -0.41
CA ALA A 54 15.56 -8.54 0.64
C ALA A 54 14.22 -8.36 1.37
N GLN A 55 13.16 -8.01 0.64
CA GLN A 55 11.82 -7.80 1.18
C GLN A 55 10.76 -8.49 0.34
N ASN A 56 9.66 -8.87 1.00
CA ASN A 56 8.49 -9.30 0.27
C ASN A 56 7.72 -8.08 -0.29
N ASP A 57 7.06 -8.24 -1.42
CA ASP A 57 6.24 -7.22 -2.08
C ASP A 57 4.84 -7.12 -1.48
N SER A 58 4.73 -7.27 -0.15
CA SER A 58 3.47 -7.09 0.54
C SER A 58 3.03 -5.63 0.49
N ILE A 59 1.73 -5.38 0.44
CA ILE A 59 1.14 -4.04 0.37
C ILE A 59 1.74 -3.05 1.39
N SER A 60 1.94 -3.47 2.64
CA SER A 60 2.53 -2.62 3.69
C SER A 60 3.97 -2.18 3.41
N VAL A 61 4.74 -3.00 2.70
CA VAL A 61 6.10 -2.66 2.28
C VAL A 61 6.05 -1.67 1.13
N VAL A 62 5.15 -1.88 0.16
CA VAL A 62 4.98 -0.96 -0.98
C VAL A 62 4.52 0.42 -0.48
N GLU A 63 3.52 0.46 0.41
CA GLU A 63 3.05 1.70 1.04
C GLU A 63 4.18 2.42 1.80
N GLY A 64 4.95 1.71 2.62
CA GLY A 64 6.07 2.31 3.35
C GLY A 64 7.20 2.81 2.44
N VAL A 65 7.45 2.15 1.31
CA VAL A 65 8.39 2.62 0.28
C VAL A 65 7.86 3.88 -0.41
N LEU A 66 6.58 3.92 -0.76
CA LEU A 66 5.95 5.11 -1.35
C LEU A 66 5.93 6.29 -0.37
N GLU A 67 5.67 6.06 0.92
CA GLU A 67 5.76 7.09 1.96
C GLU A 67 7.19 7.64 2.08
N GLN A 68 8.21 6.78 1.98
CA GLN A 68 9.61 7.21 1.98
C GLN A 68 9.97 8.04 0.74
N LEU A 69 9.49 7.65 -0.45
CA LEU A 69 9.77 8.34 -1.70
C LEU A 69 8.96 9.63 -1.87
N ARG A 70 7.74 9.66 -1.34
CA ARG A 70 6.74 10.73 -1.49
C ARG A 70 6.01 10.99 -0.17
N PRO A 71 6.69 11.52 0.85
CA PRO A 71 6.14 11.67 2.21
C PRO A 71 4.96 12.64 2.31
N THR A 72 4.66 13.38 1.25
CA THR A 72 3.53 14.30 1.19
C THR A 72 2.24 13.69 0.63
N ILE A 73 2.28 12.43 0.16
CA ILE A 73 1.14 11.76 -0.44
C ILE A 73 0.78 10.54 0.41
N ASP A 74 -0.45 10.54 0.92
CA ASP A 74 -1.04 9.39 1.60
C ASP A 74 -1.61 8.46 0.52
N TYR A 75 -1.06 7.25 0.41
CA TYR A 75 -1.52 6.24 -0.53
C TYR A 75 -2.32 5.18 0.23
N VAL A 76 -3.56 4.96 -0.19
CA VAL A 76 -4.31 3.76 0.19
C VAL A 76 -4.31 2.86 -1.02
N LEU A 77 -3.44 1.86 -1.01
CA LEU A 77 -3.32 0.94 -2.12
C LEU A 77 -4.39 -0.14 -2.03
N THR A 78 -4.87 -0.58 -3.19
CA THR A 78 -5.66 -1.81 -3.31
C THR A 78 -5.00 -2.67 -4.37
N GLU A 79 -4.71 -3.92 -4.02
CA GLU A 79 -4.19 -4.89 -4.97
C GLU A 79 -5.24 -5.18 -6.04
N VAL A 80 -4.83 -5.12 -7.31
CA VAL A 80 -5.68 -5.36 -8.48
C VAL A 80 -5.32 -6.72 -9.07
N GLY A 81 -6.33 -7.50 -9.44
CA GLY A 81 -6.13 -8.76 -10.15
C GLY A 81 -5.46 -8.52 -11.50
N MET A 82 -4.31 -9.17 -11.72
CA MET A 82 -3.46 -8.98 -12.89
C MET A 82 -3.33 -10.26 -13.72
N PHE A 83 -3.40 -10.12 -15.04
CA PHE A 83 -3.03 -11.17 -15.99
C PHE A 83 -1.68 -10.81 -16.61
N VAL A 84 -0.73 -11.73 -16.48
CA VAL A 84 0.64 -11.55 -16.97
C VAL A 84 0.88 -12.51 -18.11
N LYS A 85 1.23 -11.97 -19.26
CA LYS A 85 1.68 -12.75 -20.41
C LYS A 85 3.20 -12.71 -20.45
N TYR A 86 3.79 -13.83 -20.08
CA TYR A 86 5.23 -14.01 -20.08
C TYR A 86 5.72 -14.47 -21.46
N ASP A 87 6.72 -13.79 -22.01
CA ASP A 87 7.47 -14.27 -23.17
C ASP A 87 8.83 -14.84 -22.70
N PRO A 88 8.91 -16.15 -22.40
CA PRO A 88 10.15 -16.78 -21.95
C PRO A 88 11.25 -16.82 -23.02
N ALA A 89 10.94 -16.56 -24.29
CA ALA A 89 11.90 -16.67 -25.39
C ALA A 89 12.70 -15.38 -25.63
N GLY A 90 12.41 -14.30 -24.90
CA GLY A 90 12.97 -12.95 -25.10
C GLY A 90 13.81 -12.37 -23.96
N THR A 91 13.72 -11.04 -23.77
CA THR A 91 14.50 -10.16 -22.88
C THR A 91 14.10 -10.21 -21.39
N MET A 92 13.52 -11.32 -20.93
CA MET A 92 12.94 -11.43 -19.58
C MET A 92 11.89 -10.32 -19.33
N SER A 93 11.01 -10.14 -20.31
CA SER A 93 9.95 -9.14 -20.32
C SER A 93 8.62 -9.77 -20.71
N GLY A 94 7.54 -8.99 -20.62
CA GLY A 94 6.22 -9.43 -21.05
C GLY A 94 5.20 -8.30 -21.06
N GLU A 95 3.94 -8.71 -21.26
CA GLU A 95 2.79 -7.82 -21.21
C GLU A 95 1.99 -8.12 -19.94
N TRP A 96 1.27 -7.11 -19.45
CA TRP A 96 0.35 -7.25 -18.34
C TRP A 96 -0.95 -6.51 -18.64
N ALA A 97 -2.07 -6.99 -18.07
CA ALA A 97 -3.35 -6.29 -18.11
C ALA A 97 -4.23 -6.67 -16.92
N THR A 98 -5.17 -5.79 -16.55
CA THR A 98 -6.22 -6.08 -15.56
C THR A 98 -7.42 -6.81 -16.17
N PHE A 99 -7.26 -7.28 -17.41
CA PHE A 99 -8.27 -8.02 -18.18
C PHE A 99 -7.63 -9.16 -18.99
N ASN A 100 -8.45 -10.14 -19.39
CA ASN A 100 -8.03 -11.33 -20.11
C ASN A 100 -8.93 -11.55 -21.34
N PRO A 101 -8.38 -11.81 -22.54
CA PRO A 101 -6.94 -11.86 -22.88
C PRO A 101 -6.24 -10.50 -22.82
N VAL A 102 -4.95 -10.55 -22.50
CA VAL A 102 -4.05 -9.39 -22.62
C VAL A 102 -4.08 -8.92 -24.07
N SER A 103 -4.53 -7.70 -24.31
CA SER A 103 -4.77 -7.13 -25.64
C SER A 103 -4.69 -5.60 -25.59
N SER A 104 -4.44 -4.96 -26.74
CA SER A 104 -4.49 -3.51 -26.88
C SER A 104 -5.90 -2.93 -26.91
N THR A 105 -6.94 -3.77 -27.04
CA THR A 105 -8.34 -3.32 -26.94
C THR A 105 -8.81 -3.42 -25.50
N ILE A 106 -8.95 -2.27 -24.84
CA ILE A 106 -9.32 -2.18 -23.42
C ILE A 106 -10.83 -2.40 -23.26
N PRO A 107 -11.29 -3.43 -22.54
CA PRO A 107 -12.70 -3.63 -22.26
C PRO A 107 -13.24 -2.55 -21.31
N ALA A 108 -14.53 -2.23 -21.43
CA ALA A 108 -15.19 -1.32 -20.51
C ALA A 108 -15.14 -1.89 -19.08
N GLY A 109 -14.72 -1.05 -18.12
CA GLY A 109 -14.58 -1.45 -16.71
C GLY A 109 -13.24 -2.07 -16.35
N ALA A 110 -12.26 -2.12 -17.26
CA ALA A 110 -10.88 -2.46 -16.90
C ALA A 110 -10.36 -1.47 -15.84
N LEU A 111 -9.78 -2.02 -14.77
CA LEU A 111 -9.25 -1.21 -13.66
C LEU A 111 -7.88 -0.68 -14.06
N ALA A 112 -7.63 0.61 -13.82
CA ALA A 112 -6.32 1.19 -14.00
C ALA A 112 -5.39 0.76 -12.85
N VAL A 113 -4.11 0.62 -13.17
CA VAL A 113 -3.02 0.38 -12.24
C VAL A 113 -2.22 1.68 -12.15
N ASP A 114 -1.98 2.13 -10.93
CA ASP A 114 -1.16 3.30 -10.63
C ASP A 114 0.29 2.89 -10.34
N PHE A 115 0.46 1.74 -9.67
CA PHE A 115 1.77 1.19 -9.35
C PHE A 115 1.80 -0.29 -9.64
N TYR A 116 2.92 -0.80 -10.13
CA TYR A 116 3.14 -2.24 -10.22
C TYR A 116 4.51 -2.63 -9.73
N VAL A 117 4.60 -3.89 -9.29
CA VAL A 117 5.81 -4.48 -8.75
C VAL A 117 6.18 -5.68 -9.60
N VAL A 118 7.46 -5.72 -10.01
CA VAL A 118 8.07 -6.88 -10.65
C VAL A 118 9.03 -7.52 -9.65
N LYS A 119 8.81 -8.79 -9.30
CA LYS A 119 9.64 -9.51 -8.33
C LYS A 119 10.43 -10.63 -8.99
N GLY A 120 11.70 -10.74 -8.60
CA GLY A 120 12.58 -11.83 -8.99
C GLY A 120 13.51 -12.20 -7.84
N GLY A 121 13.25 -13.35 -7.21
CA GLY A 121 14.01 -13.79 -6.04
C GLY A 121 13.64 -13.00 -4.77
N PRO A 122 14.63 -12.53 -3.97
CA PRO A 122 14.36 -11.82 -2.72
C PRO A 122 14.07 -10.32 -2.89
N ASP A 123 14.25 -9.78 -4.10
CA ASP A 123 14.16 -8.35 -4.40
C ASP A 123 12.98 -8.07 -5.33
N PHE A 124 12.49 -6.83 -5.31
CA PHE A 124 11.46 -6.37 -6.23
C PHE A 124 11.68 -4.94 -6.71
N ALA A 125 11.27 -4.66 -7.94
CA ALA A 125 11.33 -3.35 -8.57
C ALA A 125 9.93 -2.75 -8.59
N LEU A 126 9.82 -1.49 -8.18
CA LEU A 126 8.57 -0.73 -8.12
C LEU A 126 8.52 0.28 -9.27
N TYR A 127 7.37 0.34 -9.94
CA TYR A 127 7.11 1.23 -11.06
C TYR A 127 5.79 1.96 -10.85
N GLU A 128 5.68 3.16 -11.43
CA GLU A 128 4.48 3.99 -11.43
C GLU A 128 3.98 4.24 -12.85
N GLU A 129 2.71 4.03 -13.10
CA GLU A 129 2.08 4.31 -14.38
C GLU A 129 1.53 5.74 -14.41
N ILE A 130 2.09 6.58 -15.27
CA ILE A 130 1.65 7.96 -15.47
C ILE A 130 1.35 8.21 -16.96
N PRO A 131 0.07 8.34 -17.36
CA PRO A 131 -1.14 8.18 -16.54
C PRO A 131 -1.39 6.71 -16.12
N PRO A 132 -2.18 6.46 -15.07
CA PRO A 132 -2.57 5.11 -14.68
C PRO A 132 -3.18 4.34 -15.85
N SER A 133 -2.80 3.07 -16.00
CA SER A 133 -3.14 2.26 -17.19
C SER A 133 -3.69 0.89 -16.80
N PRO A 134 -4.68 0.33 -17.53
CA PRO A 134 -5.16 -1.03 -17.30
C PRO A 134 -4.33 -2.11 -18.02
N TYR A 135 -3.31 -1.72 -18.78
CA TYR A 135 -2.40 -2.62 -19.48
C TYR A 135 -1.02 -1.98 -19.64
N GLY A 136 0.01 -2.80 -19.80
CA GLY A 136 1.36 -2.31 -20.03
C GLY A 136 2.35 -3.41 -20.36
N THR A 137 3.62 -3.04 -20.34
CA THR A 137 4.74 -3.97 -20.46
C THR A 137 5.55 -3.98 -19.17
N TRP A 138 6.25 -5.08 -18.92
CA TRP A 138 7.09 -5.26 -17.75
C TRP A 138 8.39 -5.95 -18.11
N ASN A 139 9.41 -5.80 -17.28
CA ASN A 139 10.68 -6.54 -17.39
C ASN A 139 11.36 -6.68 -16.01
N VAL A 140 12.41 -7.51 -15.92
CA VAL A 140 13.19 -7.74 -14.69
C VAL A 140 14.57 -7.08 -14.71
N GLU A 141 14.83 -6.13 -15.60
CA GLU A 141 16.18 -5.59 -15.80
C GLU A 141 16.67 -4.74 -14.62
N ASN A 142 15.74 -4.16 -13.86
CA ASN A 142 16.03 -3.44 -12.63
C ASN A 142 16.25 -4.37 -11.43
N LEU A 143 16.24 -5.69 -11.66
CA LEU A 143 16.55 -6.71 -10.68
C LEU A 143 17.89 -7.37 -11.04
N LEU A 144 18.75 -7.53 -10.05
CA LEU A 144 20.01 -8.24 -10.20
C LEU A 144 20.10 -9.30 -9.11
N ASN A 145 20.40 -10.53 -9.50
CA ASN A 145 20.79 -11.56 -8.54
C ASN A 145 22.23 -11.30 -8.02
N PRO A 146 22.70 -12.03 -6.99
CA PRO A 146 24.07 -11.86 -6.47
C PRO A 146 25.19 -12.09 -7.51
N GLY A 147 24.89 -12.73 -8.63
CA GLY A 147 25.80 -12.93 -9.76
C GLY A 147 25.77 -11.80 -10.81
N GLY A 148 25.00 -10.73 -10.57
CA GLY A 148 24.87 -9.59 -11.49
C GLY A 148 24.05 -9.90 -12.75
N GLN A 149 23.24 -10.96 -12.72
CA GLN A 149 22.35 -11.33 -13.82
C GLN A 149 20.89 -11.03 -13.46
N SER A 150 20.07 -10.72 -14.45
CA SER A 150 18.63 -10.54 -14.24
C SER A 150 17.99 -11.86 -13.80
N PRO A 151 17.24 -11.89 -12.68
CA PRO A 151 16.57 -13.08 -12.19
C PRO A 151 15.31 -13.38 -13.01
N ALA A 152 14.86 -14.64 -13.01
CA ALA A 152 13.55 -14.97 -13.56
C ALA A 152 12.42 -14.29 -12.78
N LEU A 153 11.34 -13.91 -13.48
CA LEU A 153 10.13 -13.39 -12.84
C LEU A 153 9.56 -14.45 -11.90
N SER A 154 9.39 -14.11 -10.63
CA SER A 154 8.74 -14.96 -9.63
C SER A 154 7.34 -14.46 -9.25
N HIS A 155 7.11 -13.14 -9.30
CA HIS A 155 5.83 -12.56 -8.95
C HIS A 155 5.61 -11.22 -9.65
N PHE A 156 4.35 -10.87 -9.85
CA PHE A 156 3.93 -9.59 -10.42
C PHE A 156 2.66 -9.12 -9.71
N SER A 157 2.71 -7.91 -9.16
CA SER A 157 1.60 -7.34 -8.39
C SER A 157 1.24 -5.97 -8.97
N GLY A 158 -0.06 -5.70 -9.11
CA GLY A 158 -0.57 -4.39 -9.54
C GLY A 158 -1.37 -3.74 -8.41
N TYR A 159 -1.24 -2.44 -8.26
CA TYR A 159 -1.90 -1.65 -7.24
C TYR A 159 -2.58 -0.45 -7.88
N SER A 160 -3.83 -0.23 -7.50
CA SER A 160 -4.49 1.05 -7.74
C SER A 160 -4.37 1.89 -6.48
N ALA A 161 -3.90 3.12 -6.64
CA ALA A 161 -4.08 4.14 -5.64
C ALA A 161 -5.49 4.66 -5.81
N GLY A 162 -6.37 4.36 -4.86
CA GLY A 162 -7.67 5.01 -4.87
C GLY A 162 -7.43 6.53 -4.82
N GLU A 163 -8.07 7.31 -5.71
CA GLU A 163 -8.48 8.64 -5.29
C GLU A 163 -9.19 8.42 -3.95
N GLY A 164 -8.84 9.14 -2.88
CA GLY A 164 -9.31 8.93 -1.50
C GLY A 164 -10.82 9.10 -1.27
N THR A 165 -11.65 8.59 -2.18
CA THR A 165 -13.11 8.57 -2.23
C THR A 165 -13.67 7.21 -1.83
N ASN A 166 -12.84 6.18 -1.59
CA ASN A 166 -13.21 5.09 -0.69
C ASN A 166 -13.30 5.71 0.71
N GLY A 167 -14.46 6.31 0.98
CA GLY A 167 -14.71 7.16 2.13
C GLY A 167 -14.12 6.51 3.36
N LYS A 168 -13.26 7.26 4.07
CA LYS A 168 -12.71 6.89 5.38
C LYS A 168 -13.80 6.14 6.14
N VAL A 169 -13.73 4.81 6.12
CA VAL A 169 -14.66 4.00 6.89
C VAL A 169 -14.35 4.40 8.31
N PRO A 170 -15.30 5.02 9.04
CA PRO A 170 -14.99 5.50 10.38
C PRO A 170 -14.40 4.34 11.16
N GLU A 171 -13.20 4.53 11.70
CA GLU A 171 -12.55 3.50 12.50
C GLU A 171 -13.55 2.97 13.54
N PRO A 172 -13.50 1.68 13.91
CA PRO A 172 -14.46 1.12 14.88
C PRO A 172 -14.57 1.95 16.16
N THR A 173 -13.48 2.62 16.54
CA THR A 173 -13.38 3.58 17.65
C THR A 173 -14.24 4.83 17.45
N THR A 174 -14.37 5.34 16.23
CA THR A 174 -15.21 6.49 15.88
C THR A 174 -16.69 6.15 15.99
N LEU A 175 -17.09 4.95 15.53
CA LEU A 175 -18.47 4.46 15.70
C LEU A 175 -18.79 4.21 17.17
N LEU A 176 -17.83 3.68 17.93
CA LEU A 176 -17.96 3.48 19.36
C LEU A 176 -18.09 4.82 20.11
N LEU A 177 -17.27 5.82 19.77
CA LEU A 177 -17.33 7.16 20.36
C LEU A 177 -18.64 7.87 20.03
N LEU A 178 -19.12 7.74 18.80
CA LEU A 178 -20.44 8.26 18.40
C LEU A 178 -21.56 7.59 19.19
N GLY A 179 -21.50 6.26 19.36
CA GLY A 179 -22.45 5.50 20.17
C GLY A 179 -22.45 5.95 21.64
N PHE A 180 -21.28 6.11 22.26
CA PHE A 180 -21.17 6.58 23.63
C PHE A 180 -21.57 8.05 23.79
N GLY A 181 -21.25 8.91 22.82
CA GLY A 181 -21.65 10.32 22.81
C GLY A 181 -23.17 10.48 22.78
N LEU A 182 -23.85 9.69 21.93
CA LEU A 182 -25.30 9.68 21.85
C LEU A 182 -25.95 9.10 23.10
N ALA A 183 -25.44 7.98 23.62
CA ALA A 183 -25.95 7.38 24.86
C ALA A 183 -25.80 8.30 26.08
N GLY A 184 -24.68 9.04 26.14
CA GLY A 184 -24.42 10.03 27.20
C GLY A 184 -25.32 11.27 27.13
N ALA A 185 -25.82 11.65 25.95
CA ALA A 185 -26.65 12.84 25.76
C ALA A 185 -28.15 12.62 26.12
N ILE A 186 -28.65 11.38 26.04
CA ILE A 186 -30.05 11.01 26.37
C ILE A 186 -30.55 11.57 27.72
N PRO A 187 -29.82 11.44 28.85
CA PRO A 187 -30.30 11.97 30.13
C PRO A 187 -30.40 13.50 30.16
N PHE A 188 -29.60 14.23 29.39
CA PHE A 188 -29.66 15.69 29.31
C PHE A 188 -30.87 16.17 28.50
N VAL A 189 -31.22 15.45 27.43
CA VAL A 189 -32.41 15.75 26.62
C VAL A 189 -33.70 15.51 27.41
N ARG A 190 -33.79 14.39 28.15
CA ARG A 190 -34.96 14.06 28.97
C ARG A 190 -35.27 15.12 30.04
N ARG A 191 -34.24 15.73 30.64
CA ARG A 191 -34.42 16.77 31.66
C ARG A 191 -34.95 18.10 31.11
N ARG A 192 -34.74 18.39 29.82
CA ARG A 192 -35.25 19.62 29.19
C ARG A 192 -36.69 19.51 28.70
N LEU A 193 -37.14 18.30 28.36
CA LEU A 193 -38.51 18.06 27.87
C LEU A 193 -39.55 17.87 29.00
N GLN A 194 -39.11 17.73 30.24
CA GLN A 194 -39.98 17.59 31.43
C GLN A 194 -40.20 18.91 32.18
N LYS A 195 -39.75 20.03 31.62
CA LYS A 195 -40.09 21.39 32.07
C LYS A 195 -41.05 22.02 31.09
#